data_AF-A0A0J8GRP6-F1
#
_entry.id   AF-A0A0J8GRP6-F1
#
_cell.length_a   1.000
_cell.length_b   1.000
_cell.length_c   1.000
_cell.angle_alpha   90.00
_cell.angle_beta   90.00
_cell.angle_gamma   90.00
#
_symmetry.space_group_name_H-M   'P 1'
#
loop_
_entity.id
_entity.type
_entity.pdbx_description
1 polymer ?
#
loop_
_entity_poly.entity_id
_entity_poly.type
_entity_poly.pdbx_seq_one_letter_code
_entity_poly.pdbx_strand_id
1 'polypeptide(L)'
;MFYRMAIIFTLILIAPIQSMAATQVNLSVTIPALNVNPYHRPYVAIWLENQDRQYITTIALWADDMEWYKDLRQWWRKAGRTTQSFDAVTGATKKPGSYDVKWIAADSKGNAIPAGSYNLKIEASREEGGREYLKIPIQIAKNGRFSLQGKHELGQIIINTLNQEQ
;
A
#
# COMPACT_ATOMS: atom_id res chain seq x y z
N MET A 1 28.29 46.76 44.62
CA MET A 1 27.37 45.62 44.76
C MET A 1 26.57 45.53 43.47
N PHE A 2 27.07 44.80 42.47
CA PHE A 2 26.49 44.77 41.11
C PHE A 2 25.95 43.37 40.81
N TYR A 3 24.63 43.27 40.68
CA TYR A 3 23.93 42.03 40.29
C TYR A 3 24.17 41.75 38.81
N ARG A 4 24.70 40.55 38.50
CA ARG A 4 24.79 40.02 37.13
C ARG A 4 23.48 39.31 36.81
N MET A 5 22.68 39.92 35.95
CA MET A 5 21.43 39.36 35.44
C MET A 5 21.75 38.42 34.27
N ALA A 6 21.63 37.11 34.48
CA ALA A 6 21.81 36.11 33.43
C ALA A 6 20.50 35.96 32.64
N ILE A 7 20.51 36.41 31.38
CA ILE A 7 19.40 36.22 30.45
C ILE A 7 19.51 34.81 29.87
N ILE A 8 18.57 33.94 30.23
CA ILE A 8 18.43 32.59 29.64
C ILE A 8 17.65 32.75 28.33
N PHE A 9 18.33 32.55 27.21
CA PHE A 9 17.71 32.51 25.88
C PHE A 9 17.18 31.10 25.64
N THR A 10 15.89 30.90 25.86
CA THR A 10 15.22 29.62 25.55
C THR A 10 15.01 29.53 24.05
N LEU A 11 15.79 28.70 23.37
CA LEU A 11 15.68 28.43 21.94
C LEU A 11 14.44 27.56 21.69
N ILE A 12 13.37 28.16 21.17
CA ILE A 12 12.18 27.42 20.72
C ILE A 12 12.48 26.86 19.33
N LEU A 13 12.71 25.54 19.24
CA LEU A 13 12.76 24.81 17.98
C LEU A 13 11.36 24.73 17.38
N ILE A 14 11.07 25.60 16.40
CA ILE A 14 9.87 25.50 15.58
C ILE A 14 10.11 24.40 14.56
N ALA A 15 9.57 23.20 14.81
CA ALA A 15 9.54 22.15 13.80
C ALA A 15 8.58 22.57 12.67
N PRO A 16 8.96 22.42 11.38
CA PRO A 16 8.07 22.74 10.28
C PRO A 16 6.84 21.82 10.33
N ILE A 17 5.65 22.42 10.35
CA ILE A 17 4.38 21.69 10.21
C ILE A 17 4.36 21.12 8.79
N GLN A 18 4.51 19.81 8.66
CA GLN A 18 4.36 19.15 7.38
C GLN A 18 2.87 19.15 7.01
N SER A 19 2.52 19.80 5.90
CA SER A 19 1.16 19.80 5.37
C SER A 19 0.73 18.37 5.08
N MET A 20 -0.37 17.94 5.71
CA MET A 20 -1.00 16.64 5.44
C MET A 20 -1.97 16.82 4.27
N ALA A 21 -1.44 17.05 3.07
CA ALA A 21 -2.26 17.04 1.87
C ALA A 21 -2.72 15.60 1.59
N ALA A 22 -4.03 15.42 1.41
CA ALA A 22 -4.60 14.12 1.07
C ALA A 22 -4.10 13.71 -0.32
N THR A 23 -3.27 12.67 -0.39
CA THR A 23 -2.85 12.11 -1.68
C THR A 23 -3.78 10.99 -2.06
N GLN A 24 -4.40 11.08 -3.23
CA GLN A 24 -5.14 9.97 -3.80
C GLN A 24 -4.20 9.12 -4.66
N VAL A 25 -4.20 7.81 -4.43
CA VAL A 25 -3.51 6.82 -5.25
C VAL A 25 -4.55 6.03 -6.01
N ASN A 26 -4.50 6.11 -7.34
CA ASN A 26 -5.33 5.31 -8.23
C ASN A 26 -4.45 4.20 -8.82
N LEU A 27 -4.78 2.96 -8.51
CA LEU A 27 -4.09 1.77 -9.00
C LEU A 27 -5.01 1.06 -9.99
N SER A 28 -4.47 0.61 -11.12
CA SER A 28 -5.12 -0.34 -12.00
C SER A 28 -4.28 -1.61 -12.02
N VAL A 29 -4.88 -2.74 -11.65
CA VAL A 29 -4.23 -4.04 -11.53
C VAL A 29 -4.88 -4.99 -12.53
N THR A 30 -4.11 -5.45 -13.52
CA THR A 30 -4.56 -6.46 -14.46
C THR A 30 -4.24 -7.87 -13.94
N ILE A 31 -5.22 -8.76 -14.03
CA ILE A 31 -5.07 -10.21 -13.86
C ILE A 31 -5.14 -10.84 -15.25
N PRO A 32 -4.07 -11.52 -15.72
CA PRO A 32 -4.04 -12.10 -17.04
C PRO A 32 -4.93 -13.35 -17.12
N ALA A 33 -5.44 -13.62 -18.31
CA ALA A 33 -6.02 -14.92 -18.63
C ALA A 33 -4.87 -15.91 -18.82
N LEU A 34 -4.86 -16.99 -18.04
CA LEU A 34 -3.90 -18.08 -18.15
C LEU A 34 -4.57 -19.32 -18.75
N ASN A 35 -3.87 -20.01 -19.62
CA ASN A 35 -4.32 -21.29 -20.18
C ASN A 35 -3.95 -22.43 -19.23
N VAL A 36 -4.70 -22.55 -18.14
CA VAL A 36 -4.53 -23.58 -17.09
C VAL A 36 -5.86 -24.22 -16.77
N ASN A 37 -5.85 -25.50 -16.42
CA ASN A 37 -7.04 -26.27 -16.06
C ASN A 37 -6.72 -27.20 -14.87
N PRO A 38 -7.48 -27.13 -13.76
CA PRO A 38 -8.55 -26.16 -13.47
C PRO A 38 -8.03 -24.72 -13.34
N TYR A 39 -8.88 -23.73 -13.65
CA TYR A 39 -8.55 -22.32 -13.48
C TYR A 39 -8.99 -21.83 -12.09
N HIS A 40 -8.02 -21.65 -11.20
CA HIS A 40 -8.22 -20.99 -9.90
C HIS A 40 -7.99 -19.49 -10.03
N ARG A 41 -8.84 -18.67 -9.42
CA ARG A 41 -8.62 -17.21 -9.39
C ARG A 41 -7.51 -16.91 -8.38
N PRO A 42 -6.57 -16.01 -8.70
CA PRO A 42 -5.51 -15.70 -7.74
C PRO A 42 -6.06 -14.92 -6.56
N TYR A 43 -5.53 -15.20 -5.37
CA TYR A 43 -5.60 -14.29 -4.24
C TYR A 43 -4.64 -13.13 -4.48
N VAL A 44 -5.03 -11.94 -4.07
CA VAL A 44 -4.21 -10.73 -4.24
C VAL A 44 -4.20 -9.89 -2.97
N ALA A 45 -3.02 -9.45 -2.53
CA ALA A 45 -2.87 -8.41 -1.51
C ALA A 45 -2.19 -7.19 -2.11
N ILE A 46 -2.70 -6.00 -1.77
CA ILE A 46 -2.07 -4.71 -2.05
C ILE A 46 -1.87 -4.01 -0.71
N TRP A 47 -0.64 -3.64 -0.38
CA TRP A 47 -0.33 -2.97 0.88
C TRP A 47 0.81 -1.96 0.72
N LEU A 48 0.96 -1.11 1.73
CA LEU A 48 2.01 -0.10 1.78
C LEU A 48 3.01 -0.44 2.89
N GLU A 49 4.29 -0.26 2.56
CA GLU A 49 5.39 -0.26 3.52
C GLU A 49 6.14 1.08 3.47
N ASN A 50 6.74 1.49 4.59
CA ASN A 50 7.72 2.60 4.58
C ASN A 50 9.08 2.15 4.00
N GLN A 51 10.07 3.05 4.02
CA GLN A 51 11.42 2.72 3.55
C GLN A 51 12.12 1.64 4.39
N ASP A 52 11.78 1.55 5.68
CA ASP A 52 12.30 0.54 6.62
C ASP A 52 11.58 -0.81 6.51
N ARG A 53 10.73 -1.00 5.48
CA ARG A 53 9.93 -2.20 5.23
C ARG A 53 8.92 -2.49 6.35
N GLN A 54 8.57 -1.49 7.16
CA GLN A 54 7.52 -1.61 8.16
C GLN A 54 6.16 -1.46 7.47
N TYR A 55 5.21 -2.29 7.88
CA TYR A 55 3.83 -2.25 7.39
C TYR A 55 3.15 -0.95 7.82
N ILE A 56 2.41 -0.33 6.88
CA ILE A 56 1.63 0.89 7.14
C ILE A 56 0.13 0.60 7.07
N THR A 57 -0.32 0.02 5.96
CA THR A 57 -1.74 -0.31 5.74
C THR A 57 -1.91 -1.35 4.64
N THR A 58 -3.01 -2.09 4.70
CA THR A 58 -3.48 -2.95 3.61
C THR A 58 -4.53 -2.16 2.84
N ILE A 59 -4.33 -2.03 1.54
CA ILE A 59 -5.15 -1.20 0.65
C ILE A 59 -6.28 -2.02 0.03
N ALA A 60 -5.97 -3.24 -0.38
CA ALA A 60 -6.95 -4.18 -0.91
C ALA A 60 -6.50 -5.62 -0.63
N LEU A 61 -7.47 -6.49 -0.37
CA LEU A 61 -7.27 -7.91 -0.18
C LEU A 61 -8.35 -8.68 -0.95
N TRP A 62 -7.98 -9.40 -1.99
CA TRP A 62 -8.90 -10.21 -2.78
C TRP A 62 -8.65 -11.67 -2.47
N ALA A 63 -9.53 -12.28 -1.68
CA ALA A 63 -9.51 -13.71 -1.41
C ALA A 63 -10.93 -14.18 -1.09
N ASP A 64 -11.17 -15.48 -1.21
CA ASP A 64 -12.52 -16.05 -1.02
C ASP A 64 -12.86 -16.23 0.47
N ASP A 65 -11.85 -16.53 1.30
CA ASP A 65 -11.98 -16.69 2.76
C ASP A 65 -10.68 -16.27 3.46
N MET A 66 -10.77 -15.91 4.74
CA MET A 66 -9.65 -15.64 5.63
C MET A 66 -8.68 -16.82 5.74
N GLU A 67 -9.14 -18.07 5.58
CA GLU A 67 -8.23 -19.23 5.61
C GLU A 67 -7.10 -19.12 4.57
N TRP A 68 -7.38 -18.50 3.42
CA TRP A 68 -6.47 -18.40 2.29
C TRP A 68 -5.47 -17.25 2.39
N TYR A 69 -5.66 -16.35 3.35
CA TYR A 69 -4.77 -15.23 3.60
C TYR A 69 -3.31 -15.65 3.85
N LYS A 70 -3.12 -16.85 4.43
CA LYS A 70 -1.80 -17.45 4.68
C LYS A 70 -0.99 -17.73 3.41
N ASP A 71 -1.67 -17.85 2.26
CA ASP A 71 -1.02 -18.14 0.98
C ASP A 71 -0.39 -16.90 0.34
N LEU A 72 -0.85 -15.71 0.74
CA LEU A 72 -0.19 -14.42 0.49
C LEU A 72 0.95 -14.23 1.50
N ARG A 73 1.98 -15.08 1.38
CA ARG A 73 3.02 -15.27 2.41
C ARG A 73 3.75 -13.99 2.81
N GLN A 74 4.05 -13.09 1.86
CA GLN A 74 4.77 -11.85 2.19
C GLN A 74 3.87 -10.92 3.00
N TRP A 75 2.63 -10.72 2.53
CA TRP A 75 1.63 -9.93 3.24
C TRP A 75 1.26 -10.53 4.60
N TRP A 76 1.06 -11.85 4.69
CA TRP A 76 0.70 -12.56 5.92
C TRP A 76 1.70 -12.33 7.05
N ARG A 77 3.00 -12.32 6.71
CA ARG A 77 4.08 -12.02 7.68
C ARG A 77 4.07 -10.59 8.17
N LYS A 78 3.49 -9.65 7.42
CA LYS A 78 3.48 -8.21 7.70
C LYS A 78 2.22 -7.77 8.45
N ALA A 79 1.05 -8.25 8.03
CA ALA A 79 -0.23 -7.77 8.50
C ALA A 79 -1.18 -8.89 8.97
N GLY A 80 -1.19 -10.04 8.28
CA GLY A 80 -2.18 -11.09 8.50
C GLY A 80 -2.14 -11.79 9.87
N ARG A 81 -1.04 -11.66 10.63
CA ARG A 81 -0.92 -12.20 12.00
C ARG A 81 -1.40 -11.25 13.10
N THR A 82 -1.81 -10.03 12.75
CA THR A 82 -2.24 -9.03 13.72
C THR A 82 -3.70 -9.23 14.11
N THR A 83 -4.15 -8.59 15.20
CA THR A 83 -5.57 -8.59 15.61
C THR A 83 -6.42 -7.58 14.82
N GLN A 84 -5.84 -6.95 13.80
CA GLN A 84 -6.53 -5.97 12.96
C GLN A 84 -7.56 -6.68 12.07
N SER A 85 -8.77 -6.11 11.96
CA SER A 85 -9.75 -6.51 10.94
C SER A 85 -9.40 -5.90 9.58
N PHE A 86 -9.63 -6.67 8.52
CA PHE A 86 -9.44 -6.27 7.13
C PHE A 86 -10.77 -6.16 6.36
N ASP A 87 -11.92 -6.22 7.04
CA ASP A 87 -13.25 -6.31 6.40
C ASP A 87 -13.52 -5.13 5.45
N ALA A 88 -12.99 -3.95 5.75
CA ALA A 88 -13.15 -2.75 4.93
C ALA A 88 -12.38 -2.81 3.59
N VAL A 89 -11.37 -3.68 3.47
CA VAL A 89 -10.49 -3.77 2.29
C VAL A 89 -10.52 -5.16 1.63
N THR A 90 -11.21 -6.12 2.23
CA THR A 90 -11.41 -7.46 1.70
C THR A 90 -12.50 -7.49 0.63
N GLY A 91 -12.32 -8.32 -0.39
CA GLY A 91 -13.37 -8.66 -1.36
C GLY A 91 -13.10 -9.99 -2.06
N ALA A 92 -14.06 -10.46 -2.84
CA ALA A 92 -13.96 -11.72 -3.57
C ALA A 92 -12.80 -11.74 -4.58
N THR A 93 -12.27 -12.94 -4.84
CA THR A 93 -11.28 -13.17 -5.91
C THR A 93 -11.78 -12.69 -7.27
N LYS A 94 -10.84 -12.20 -8.08
CA LYS A 94 -11.12 -11.55 -9.34
C LYS A 94 -10.85 -12.49 -10.53
N LYS A 95 -11.70 -12.41 -11.56
CA LYS A 95 -11.51 -13.11 -12.83
C LYS A 95 -10.37 -12.44 -13.63
N PRO A 96 -9.94 -13.00 -14.77
CA PRO A 96 -9.12 -12.24 -15.71
C PRO A 96 -9.78 -10.89 -16.07
N GLY A 97 -8.99 -9.81 -16.06
CA GLY A 97 -9.47 -8.45 -16.29
C GLY A 97 -8.62 -7.38 -15.61
N SER A 98 -8.98 -6.12 -15.81
CA SER A 98 -8.35 -4.97 -15.13
C SER A 98 -9.25 -4.42 -14.05
N TYR A 99 -8.68 -4.16 -12.88
CA TYR A 99 -9.41 -3.74 -11.67
C TYR A 99 -8.80 -2.48 -11.09
N ASP A 100 -9.63 -1.46 -10.92
CA ASP A 100 -9.20 -0.19 -10.33
C ASP A 100 -9.40 -0.18 -8.81
N VAL A 101 -8.37 0.25 -8.10
CA VAL A 101 -8.35 0.44 -6.66
C VAL A 101 -8.02 1.90 -6.39
N LYS A 102 -8.90 2.60 -5.68
CA LYS A 102 -8.69 3.98 -5.25
C LYS A 102 -8.40 3.98 -3.75
N TRP A 103 -7.33 4.65 -3.37
CA TRP A 103 -6.91 4.75 -1.97
C TRP A 103 -6.52 6.19 -1.65
N ILE A 104 -7.05 6.72 -0.55
CA ILE A 104 -6.57 7.98 0.03
C ILE A 104 -5.46 7.63 1.01
N ALA A 105 -4.31 8.29 0.88
CA ALA A 105 -3.07 7.96 1.59
C ALA A 105 -3.23 8.06 3.11
N ALA A 106 -3.65 6.95 3.72
CA ALA A 106 -3.95 6.83 5.14
C ALA A 106 -3.43 5.50 5.70
N ASP A 107 -3.09 5.51 6.99
CA ASP A 107 -2.64 4.33 7.72
C ASP A 107 -3.80 3.35 7.98
N SER A 108 -3.48 2.26 8.66
CA SER A 108 -4.43 1.19 8.99
C SER A 108 -5.57 1.64 9.93
N LYS A 109 -5.47 2.82 10.53
CA LYS A 109 -6.47 3.45 11.40
C LYS A 109 -7.23 4.58 10.70
N GLY A 110 -6.93 4.85 9.43
CA GLY A 110 -7.54 5.93 8.65
C GLY A 110 -6.92 7.31 8.87
N ASN A 111 -5.80 7.41 9.61
CA ASN A 111 -5.09 8.68 9.73
C ASN A 111 -4.28 8.93 8.46
N ALA A 112 -4.27 10.17 7.95
CA ALA A 112 -3.37 10.52 6.85
C ALA A 112 -1.92 10.17 7.19
N ILE A 113 -1.12 9.78 6.19
CA ILE A 113 0.31 9.48 6.39
C ILE A 113 1.19 10.65 5.95
N PRO A 114 2.39 10.82 6.54
CA PRO A 114 3.29 11.90 6.15
C PRO A 114 3.71 11.83 4.69
N ALA A 115 3.97 13.00 4.10
CA ALA A 115 4.60 13.13 2.80
C ALA A 115 5.96 12.39 2.77
N GLY A 116 6.27 11.75 1.65
CA GLY A 116 7.56 11.07 1.51
C GLY A 116 7.51 9.81 0.66
N SER A 117 8.60 9.04 0.73
CA SER A 117 8.81 7.84 -0.09
C SER A 117 8.29 6.60 0.60
N TYR A 118 7.49 5.82 -0.12
CA TYR A 118 6.92 4.56 0.36
C TYR A 118 7.12 3.45 -0.68
N ASN A 119 6.89 2.22 -0.25
CA ASN A 119 6.93 1.04 -1.10
C ASN A 119 5.51 0.48 -1.18
N LEU A 120 4.88 0.62 -2.33
CA LEU A 120 3.64 -0.08 -2.64
C LEU A 120 3.98 -1.52 -3.03
N LYS A 121 3.23 -2.46 -2.47
CA LYS A 121 3.48 -3.89 -2.59
C LYS A 121 2.23 -4.54 -3.17
N ILE A 122 2.43 -5.42 -4.15
CA ILE A 122 1.36 -6.23 -4.74
C ILE A 122 1.84 -7.67 -4.72
N GLU A 123 1.06 -8.56 -4.12
CA GLU A 123 1.32 -10.00 -4.10
C GLU A 123 0.11 -10.71 -4.73
N ALA A 124 0.39 -11.66 -5.62
CA ALA A 124 -0.61 -12.58 -6.15
C ALA A 124 -0.16 -14.02 -5.86
N SER A 125 -1.10 -14.86 -5.44
CA SER A 125 -0.87 -16.30 -5.24
C SER A 125 -2.08 -17.07 -5.75
N ARG A 126 -1.84 -18.10 -6.56
CA ARG A 126 -2.90 -18.96 -7.08
C ARG A 126 -2.80 -20.36 -6.47
N GLU A 127 -3.93 -20.93 -6.09
CA GLU A 127 -4.02 -22.35 -5.72
C GLU A 127 -3.44 -23.21 -6.85
N GLU A 128 -2.51 -24.11 -6.49
CA GLU A 128 -1.82 -25.00 -7.44
C GLU A 128 -1.13 -24.27 -8.62
N GLY A 129 -0.93 -22.95 -8.51
CA GLY A 129 -0.42 -22.11 -9.58
C GLY A 129 0.82 -21.32 -9.18
N GLY A 130 1.02 -20.19 -9.85
CA GLY A 130 2.15 -19.32 -9.62
C GLY A 130 1.97 -18.39 -8.42
N ARG A 131 3.07 -17.73 -8.10
CA ARG A 131 3.11 -16.60 -7.17
C ARG A 131 3.88 -15.47 -7.81
N GLU A 132 3.43 -14.25 -7.58
CA GLU A 132 4.12 -13.07 -8.05
C GLU A 132 4.10 -11.98 -7.00
N TYR A 133 5.19 -11.23 -6.91
CA TYR A 133 5.38 -10.18 -5.93
C TYR A 133 6.08 -8.99 -6.55
N LEU A 134 5.45 -7.83 -6.44
CA LEU A 134 5.94 -6.56 -6.98
C LEU A 134 6.21 -5.58 -5.84
N LYS A 135 7.29 -4.80 -6.01
CA LYS A 135 7.66 -3.66 -5.15
C LYS A 135 7.73 -2.42 -6.05
N ILE A 136 6.89 -1.43 -5.79
CA ILE A 136 6.86 -0.20 -6.55
C ILE A 136 7.16 0.98 -5.59
N PRO A 137 8.28 1.69 -5.77
CA PRO A 137 8.52 2.91 -5.01
C PRO A 137 7.54 4.00 -5.46
N ILE A 138 6.82 4.60 -4.52
CA ILE A 138 5.89 5.72 -4.78
C ILE A 138 6.19 6.89 -3.84
N GLN A 139 5.71 8.08 -4.21
CA GLN A 139 5.81 9.29 -3.38
C GLN A 139 4.41 9.73 -2.96
N ILE A 140 4.23 10.02 -1.67
CA ILE A 140 3.03 10.65 -1.11
C ILE A 140 3.26 12.16 -1.08
N ALA A 141 2.18 12.93 -1.31
CA ALA A 141 2.16 14.38 -1.53
C ALA A 141 2.93 14.86 -2.76
N LYS A 142 3.04 13.98 -3.78
CA LYS A 142 3.64 14.33 -5.07
C LYS A 142 2.89 13.63 -6.20
N ASN A 143 2.63 14.37 -7.28
CA ASN A 143 2.06 13.80 -8.50
C ASN A 143 3.06 12.84 -9.16
N GLY A 144 2.56 11.73 -9.66
CA GLY A 144 3.40 10.70 -10.28
C GLY A 144 2.59 9.67 -11.05
N ARG A 145 3.23 9.07 -12.05
CA ARG A 145 2.67 7.94 -12.80
C ARG A 145 3.72 6.86 -12.95
N PHE A 146 3.33 5.63 -12.62
CA PHE A 146 4.17 4.44 -12.74
C PHE A 146 3.42 3.41 -13.58
N SER A 147 4.15 2.72 -14.46
CA SER A 147 3.65 1.63 -15.27
C SER A 147 4.67 0.51 -15.26
N LEU A 148 4.22 -0.71 -14.98
CA LEU A 148 5.05 -1.90 -15.01
C LEU A 148 4.23 -3.10 -15.47
N GLN A 149 4.93 -4.11 -15.97
CA GLN A 149 4.34 -5.36 -16.44
C GLN A 149 4.75 -6.47 -15.49
N GLY A 150 3.78 -7.17 -14.93
CA GLY A 150 4.02 -8.44 -14.24
C GLY A 150 4.38 -9.55 -15.23
N LYS A 151 4.95 -10.63 -14.71
CA LYS A 151 5.56 -11.72 -15.47
C LYS A 151 4.58 -12.84 -15.75
N HIS A 152 3.76 -13.22 -14.78
CA HIS A 152 2.94 -14.43 -14.87
C HIS A 152 1.56 -14.26 -14.24
N GLU A 153 1.48 -13.94 -12.95
CA GLU A 153 0.20 -13.86 -12.21
C GLU A 153 -0.40 -12.46 -12.23
N LEU A 154 0.44 -11.44 -12.50
CA LEU A 154 0.03 -10.06 -12.65
C LEU A 154 0.30 -9.59 -14.08
N GLY A 155 -0.65 -8.85 -14.63
CA GLY A 155 -0.55 -8.19 -15.92
C GLY A 155 0.05 -6.80 -15.80
N GLN A 156 -0.46 -5.86 -16.60
CA GLN A 156 -0.09 -4.46 -16.48
C GLN A 156 -0.56 -3.89 -15.13
N ILE A 157 0.31 -3.13 -14.50
CA ILE A 157 0.03 -2.35 -13.30
C ILE A 157 0.25 -0.88 -13.64
N ILE A 158 -0.77 -0.06 -13.41
CA ILE A 158 -0.70 1.40 -13.57
C ILE A 158 -0.97 2.04 -12.22
N ILE A 159 -0.14 2.97 -11.79
CA ILE A 159 -0.33 3.72 -10.55
C ILE A 159 -0.25 5.21 -10.87
N ASN A 160 -1.25 5.97 -10.43
CA ASN A 160 -1.23 7.41 -10.47
C ASN A 160 -1.35 7.95 -9.04
N THR A 161 -0.38 8.73 -8.60
CA THR A 161 -0.45 9.50 -7.35
C THR A 161 -0.89 10.92 -7.71
N LEU A 162 -1.95 11.39 -7.04
CA LEU A 162 -2.54 12.71 -7.22
C LEU A 162 -2.51 13.43 -5.87
N ASN A 163 -1.68 14.45 -5.77
CA ASN A 163 -1.69 15.37 -4.65
C ASN A 163 -2.95 16.24 -4.78
N GLN A 164 -3.88 16.10 -3.84
CA GLN A 164 -5.03 17.01 -3.75
C GLN A 164 -4.54 18.25 -3.00
N GLU A 165 -3.86 19.17 -3.70
CA GLU A 165 -3.74 20.54 -3.21
C GLU A 165 -5.10 21.20 -3.39
N GLN A 166 -5.58 21.87 -2.33
CA GLN A 166 -6.87 22.56 -2.27
C GLN A 166 -7.08 23.54 -3.42
#